data_AF-A0A816HSC3-F1
#
_entry.id   AF-A0A816HSC3-F1
#
_cell.length_a   1.000
_cell.length_b   1.000
_cell.length_c   1.000
_cell.angle_alpha   90.00
_cell.angle_beta   90.00
_cell.angle_gamma   90.00
#
_symmetry.space_group_name_H-M   'P 1'
#
loop_
_entity.id
_entity.type
_entity.pdbx_description
1 polymer ?
#
loop_
_entity_poly.entity_id
_entity_poly.type
_entity_poly.pdbx_seq_one_letter_code
_entity_poly.pdbx_strand_id
1 'polypeptide(L)'
;LSQHVVDAGGVPLLVLCLQEPEIALKRVAASALSDIAKHSPELAQTVVDAGAIAHLAQMILNSDAQLKRQVFSALSQIAKHSVDLAEMVVEAEIFPAAFACLNDTDEYVKKNCATLIREIVKHTPELAQMIVNAGGVAAVVNYVASTRGNVRLPGI
;
A
#
# COMPACT_ATOMS: atom_id res chain seq x y z
N LEU A 1 -13.04 4.93 -17.36
CA LEU A 1 -13.17 3.51 -16.99
C LEU A 1 -13.32 3.35 -15.48
N SER A 2 -12.38 3.83 -14.67
CA SER A 2 -12.42 3.67 -13.20
C SER A 2 -13.64 4.31 -12.53
N GLN A 3 -14.08 5.49 -13.00
CA GLN A 3 -15.34 6.10 -12.53
C GLN A 3 -16.56 5.19 -12.80
N HIS A 4 -16.66 4.56 -13.98
CA HIS A 4 -17.76 3.65 -14.28
C HIS A 4 -17.79 2.39 -13.41
N VAL A 5 -16.63 1.89 -12.98
CA VAL A 5 -16.56 0.75 -12.04
C VAL A 5 -17.10 1.15 -10.68
N VAL A 6 -16.78 2.36 -10.22
CA VAL A 6 -17.34 2.92 -8.99
C VAL A 6 -18.85 3.14 -9.11
N ASP A 7 -19.30 3.79 -10.18
CA ASP A 7 -20.72 4.09 -10.42
C ASP A 7 -21.56 2.81 -10.52
N ALA A 8 -20.97 1.71 -11.01
CA ALA A 8 -21.61 0.39 -11.07
C ALA A 8 -21.61 -0.38 -9.73
N GLY A 9 -21.08 0.20 -8.64
CA GLY A 9 -20.99 -0.47 -7.35
C GLY A 9 -19.90 -1.54 -7.26
N GLY A 10 -18.86 -1.46 -8.09
CA GLY A 10 -17.80 -2.47 -8.18
C GLY A 10 -16.86 -2.51 -6.97
N VAL A 11 -16.64 -1.38 -6.28
CA VAL A 11 -15.66 -1.29 -5.19
C VAL A 11 -16.03 -2.19 -3.99
N PRO A 12 -17.25 -2.17 -3.44
CA PRO A 12 -17.64 -3.09 -2.38
C PRO A 12 -17.47 -4.57 -2.76
N LEU A 13 -17.76 -4.95 -4.01
CA LEU A 13 -17.58 -6.32 -4.50
C LEU A 13 -16.10 -6.72 -4.54
N LEU A 14 -15.22 -5.81 -4.96
CA LEU A 14 -13.76 -6.04 -4.92
C LEU A 14 -13.27 -6.24 -3.47
N VAL A 15 -13.83 -5.51 -2.52
CA VAL A 15 -13.52 -5.69 -1.09
C VAL A 15 -14.02 -7.05 -0.58
N LEU A 16 -15.18 -7.54 -1.03
CA LEU A 16 -15.61 -8.91 -0.73
C LEU A 16 -14.64 -9.95 -1.34
N CYS A 17 -14.19 -9.75 -2.57
CA CYS A 17 -13.20 -10.62 -3.21
C CYS A 17 -11.86 -10.69 -2.45
N LEU A 18 -11.49 -9.66 -1.69
CA LEU A 18 -10.32 -9.71 -0.80
C LEU A 18 -10.49 -10.72 0.35
N GLN A 19 -11.72 -11.00 0.76
CA GLN A 19 -12.00 -11.88 1.91
C GLN A 19 -12.04 -13.36 1.52
N GLU A 20 -12.27 -13.67 0.25
CA GLU A 20 -12.31 -15.03 -0.28
C GLU A 20 -10.97 -15.77 -0.09
N PRO A 21 -10.94 -17.11 0.05
CA PRO A 21 -9.71 -17.85 0.33
C PRO A 21 -8.71 -17.86 -0.85
N GLU A 22 -9.19 -17.65 -2.08
CA GLU A 22 -8.42 -17.81 -3.32
C GLU A 22 -7.39 -16.68 -3.51
N ILE A 23 -6.10 -17.00 -3.45
CA ILE A 23 -5.02 -16.01 -3.59
C ILE A 23 -5.06 -15.30 -4.95
N ALA A 24 -5.40 -16.02 -6.02
CA ALA A 24 -5.53 -15.41 -7.35
C ALA A 24 -6.60 -14.31 -7.36
N LEU A 25 -7.73 -14.54 -6.69
CA LEU A 25 -8.82 -13.57 -6.57
C LEU A 25 -8.39 -12.35 -5.75
N LYS A 26 -7.72 -12.56 -4.61
CA LYS A 26 -7.17 -11.46 -3.80
C LYS A 26 -6.21 -10.58 -4.58
N ARG A 27 -5.31 -11.18 -5.38
CA ARG A 27 -4.35 -10.44 -6.23
C ARG A 27 -5.08 -9.55 -7.22
N VAL A 28 -6.07 -10.08 -7.93
CA VAL A 28 -6.84 -9.34 -8.93
C VAL A 28 -7.64 -8.22 -8.26
N ALA A 29 -8.28 -8.49 -7.12
CA ALA A 29 -9.01 -7.51 -6.36
C ALA A 29 -8.11 -6.37 -5.86
N ALA A 30 -6.97 -6.68 -5.25
CA ALA A 30 -6.02 -5.68 -4.78
C ALA A 30 -5.45 -4.84 -5.95
N SER A 31 -5.17 -5.47 -7.10
CA SER A 31 -4.73 -4.77 -8.31
C SER A 31 -5.79 -3.81 -8.83
N ALA A 32 -7.06 -4.25 -8.88
CA ALA A 32 -8.16 -3.41 -9.34
C ALA A 32 -8.41 -2.22 -8.40
N LEU A 33 -8.34 -2.43 -7.09
CA LEU A 33 -8.45 -1.35 -6.09
C LEU A 33 -7.30 -0.34 -6.23
N SER A 34 -6.06 -0.81 -6.46
CA SER A 34 -4.92 0.06 -6.81
C SER A 34 -5.19 0.89 -8.06
N ASP A 35 -5.70 0.25 -9.11
CA ASP A 35 -6.03 0.91 -10.38
C ASP A 35 -7.17 1.91 -10.27
N ILE A 36 -8.11 1.74 -9.34
CA ILE A 36 -9.15 2.74 -9.05
C ILE A 36 -8.55 3.90 -8.25
N ALA A 37 -7.89 3.58 -7.13
CA ALA A 37 -7.34 4.58 -6.22
C ALA A 37 -6.29 5.46 -6.91
N LYS A 38 -5.56 4.99 -7.92
CA LYS A 38 -4.50 5.80 -8.56
C LYS A 38 -4.99 7.08 -9.24
N HIS A 39 -6.28 7.21 -9.57
CA HIS A 39 -6.74 8.24 -10.51
C HIS A 39 -7.09 9.58 -9.86
N SER A 40 -7.74 9.59 -8.71
CA SER A 40 -8.14 10.83 -8.04
C SER A 40 -8.34 10.62 -6.53
N PRO A 41 -8.29 11.68 -5.71
CA PRO A 41 -8.58 11.59 -4.28
C PRO A 41 -9.99 11.08 -4.01
N GLU A 42 -11.00 11.43 -4.82
CA GLU A 42 -12.38 10.97 -4.64
C GLU A 42 -12.52 9.46 -4.87
N LEU A 43 -11.82 8.93 -5.87
CA LEU A 43 -11.79 7.49 -6.15
C LEU A 43 -11.00 6.73 -5.08
N ALA A 44 -9.92 7.31 -4.56
CA ALA A 44 -9.20 6.75 -3.42
C ALA A 44 -10.10 6.74 -2.17
N GLN A 45 -10.81 7.83 -1.89
CA GLN A 45 -11.76 7.90 -0.78
C GLN A 45 -12.86 6.84 -0.90
N THR A 46 -13.40 6.62 -2.10
CA THR A 46 -14.38 5.55 -2.35
C THR A 46 -13.84 4.16 -1.97
N VAL A 47 -12.57 3.89 -2.29
CA VAL A 47 -11.90 2.63 -1.92
C VAL A 47 -11.77 2.50 -0.40
N VAL A 48 -11.45 3.60 0.28
CA VAL A 48 -11.35 3.64 1.74
C VAL A 48 -12.72 3.47 2.41
N ASP A 49 -13.74 4.16 1.95
CA ASP A 49 -15.11 4.12 2.48
C ASP A 49 -15.72 2.70 2.37
N ALA A 50 -15.27 1.92 1.37
CA ALA A 50 -15.65 0.51 1.24
C ALA A 50 -14.93 -0.43 2.22
N GLY A 51 -14.04 0.07 3.09
CA GLY A 51 -13.31 -0.71 4.09
C GLY A 51 -12.06 -1.42 3.57
N ALA A 52 -11.52 -1.02 2.40
CA ALA A 52 -10.43 -1.76 1.76
C ALA A 52 -9.12 -1.77 2.57
N ILE A 53 -8.80 -0.68 3.29
CA ILE A 53 -7.50 -0.52 3.98
C ILE A 53 -7.27 -1.67 4.98
N ALA A 54 -8.25 -1.98 5.83
CA ALA A 54 -8.09 -3.00 6.86
C ALA A 54 -7.78 -4.38 6.26
N HIS A 55 -8.47 -4.76 5.18
CA HIS A 55 -8.24 -6.01 4.48
C HIS A 55 -6.88 -6.03 3.75
N LEU A 56 -6.51 -4.93 3.09
CA LEU A 56 -5.21 -4.81 2.44
C LEU A 56 -4.06 -4.91 3.45
N ALA A 57 -4.15 -4.23 4.60
CA ALA A 57 -3.14 -4.27 5.66
C ALA A 57 -2.91 -5.70 6.18
N GLN A 58 -3.98 -6.46 6.43
CA GLN A 58 -3.88 -7.87 6.86
C GLN A 58 -3.15 -8.74 5.83
N MET A 59 -3.31 -8.47 4.53
CA MET A 59 -2.69 -9.27 3.47
C MET A 59 -1.18 -9.07 3.35
N ILE A 60 -0.59 -8.01 3.94
CA ILE A 60 0.86 -7.82 3.97
C ILE A 60 1.55 -9.04 4.63
N LEU A 61 0.87 -9.68 5.59
CA LEU A 61 1.38 -10.85 6.31
C LEU A 61 1.37 -12.15 5.49
N ASN A 62 0.78 -12.13 4.28
CA ASN A 62 0.74 -13.32 3.44
C ASN A 62 2.13 -13.60 2.83
N SER A 63 2.50 -14.88 2.72
CA SER A 63 3.76 -15.29 2.10
C SER A 63 3.81 -15.03 0.60
N ASP A 64 2.65 -14.83 -0.03
CA ASP A 64 2.56 -14.64 -1.47
C ASP A 64 3.11 -13.29 -1.94
N ALA A 65 4.25 -13.33 -2.64
CA ALA A 65 4.94 -12.12 -3.10
C ALA A 65 4.09 -11.31 -4.09
N GLN A 66 3.37 -11.96 -5.01
CA GLN A 66 2.54 -11.27 -5.98
C GLN A 66 1.38 -10.53 -5.32
N LEU A 67 0.76 -11.11 -4.30
CA LEU A 67 -0.26 -10.44 -3.49
C LEU A 67 0.33 -9.23 -2.77
N LYS A 68 1.47 -9.39 -2.08
CA LYS A 68 2.16 -8.28 -1.41
C LYS A 68 2.47 -7.12 -2.36
N ARG A 69 2.92 -7.41 -3.59
CA ARG A 69 3.16 -6.36 -4.62
C ARG A 69 1.90 -5.52 -4.85
N GLN A 70 0.74 -6.17 -5.02
CA GLN A 70 -0.52 -5.47 -5.29
C GLN A 70 -1.04 -4.72 -4.06
N VAL A 71 -0.90 -5.32 -2.87
CA VAL A 71 -1.28 -4.69 -1.60
C VAL A 71 -0.49 -3.40 -1.37
N PHE A 72 0.84 -3.45 -1.46
CA PHE A 72 1.66 -2.25 -1.30
C PHE A 72 1.38 -1.21 -2.39
N SER A 73 1.09 -1.66 -3.61
CA SER A 73 0.69 -0.76 -4.69
C SER A 73 -0.61 -0.02 -4.33
N ALA A 74 -1.66 -0.76 -3.93
CA ALA A 74 -2.96 -0.20 -3.56
C ALA A 74 -2.83 0.81 -2.41
N LEU A 75 -2.15 0.43 -1.33
CA LEU A 75 -1.92 1.33 -0.19
C LEU A 75 -1.14 2.59 -0.60
N SER A 76 -0.15 2.47 -1.50
CA SER A 76 0.59 3.63 -2.01
C SER A 76 -0.32 4.56 -2.83
N GLN A 77 -1.19 3.98 -3.67
CA GLN A 77 -2.12 4.76 -4.50
C GLN A 77 -3.21 5.45 -3.68
N ILE A 78 -3.56 4.91 -2.51
CA ILE A 78 -4.45 5.57 -1.54
C ILE A 78 -3.69 6.69 -0.83
N ALA A 79 -2.58 6.35 -0.18
CA ALA A 79 -1.83 7.27 0.67
C ALA A 79 -1.31 8.49 -0.10
N LYS A 80 -1.04 8.40 -1.40
CA LYS A 80 -0.42 9.51 -2.16
C LYS A 80 -1.25 10.80 -2.25
N HIS A 81 -2.56 10.74 -2.00
CA HIS A 81 -3.49 11.81 -2.41
C HIS A 81 -3.73 12.90 -1.37
N SER A 82 -3.78 12.56 -0.08
CA SER A 82 -4.00 13.54 1.00
C SER A 82 -3.39 13.08 2.32
N VAL A 83 -3.28 14.02 3.26
CA VAL A 83 -2.86 13.73 4.64
C VAL A 83 -3.82 12.75 5.28
N ASP A 84 -5.13 13.01 5.23
CA ASP A 84 -6.17 12.15 5.80
C ASP A 84 -6.09 10.70 5.28
N LEU A 85 -5.92 10.51 3.98
CA LEU A 85 -5.79 9.16 3.39
C LEU A 85 -4.49 8.47 3.80
N ALA A 86 -3.40 9.22 3.96
CA ALA A 86 -2.15 8.67 4.48
C ALA A 86 -2.29 8.29 5.96
N GLU A 87 -2.93 9.12 6.79
CA GLU A 87 -3.21 8.83 8.19
C GLU A 87 -4.03 7.54 8.34
N MET A 88 -5.10 7.37 7.56
CA MET A 88 -5.91 6.15 7.59
C MET A 88 -5.11 4.88 7.24
N VAL A 89 -4.12 4.98 6.33
CA VAL A 89 -3.22 3.87 6.02
C VAL A 89 -2.26 3.58 7.19
N VAL A 90 -1.78 4.61 7.88
CA VAL A 90 -0.91 4.46 9.05
C VAL A 90 -1.66 3.87 10.25
N GLU A 91 -2.90 4.28 10.47
CA GLU A 91 -3.79 3.78 11.52
C GLU A 91 -4.09 2.28 11.38
N ALA A 92 -3.91 1.71 10.18
CA ALA A 92 -4.00 0.27 9.94
C ALA A 92 -2.75 -0.53 10.37
N GLU A 93 -1.85 0.08 11.15
CA GLU A 93 -0.69 -0.54 11.80
C GLU A 93 0.26 -1.28 10.84
N ILE A 94 0.42 -0.77 9.61
CA ILE A 94 1.17 -1.45 8.56
C ILE A 94 2.70 -1.50 8.77
N PHE A 95 3.26 -0.64 9.63
CA PHE A 95 4.70 -0.37 9.63
C PHE A 95 5.59 -1.55 10.02
N PRO A 96 5.31 -2.33 11.08
CA PRO A 96 6.15 -3.48 11.41
C PRO A 96 6.28 -4.47 10.23
N ALA A 97 5.15 -4.77 9.59
CA ALA A 97 5.11 -5.68 8.45
C ALA A 97 5.74 -5.05 7.18
N ALA A 98 5.52 -3.75 6.95
CA ALA A 98 6.15 -3.02 5.85
C ALA A 98 7.68 -3.00 5.98
N PHE A 99 8.22 -2.69 7.15
CA PHE A 99 9.68 -2.65 7.36
C PHE A 99 10.34 -4.02 7.16
N ALA A 100 9.66 -5.11 7.53
CA ALA A 100 10.12 -6.46 7.18
C ALA A 100 10.17 -6.67 5.66
N CYS A 101 9.16 -6.18 4.93
CA CYS A 101 9.07 -6.28 3.47
C CYS A 101 10.11 -5.44 2.71
N LEU A 102 10.78 -4.47 3.35
CA LEU A 102 11.94 -3.80 2.74
C LEU A 102 13.13 -4.76 2.51
N ASN A 103 13.15 -5.90 3.21
CA ASN A 103 14.16 -6.95 3.06
C ASN A 103 13.63 -8.19 2.30
N ASP A 104 12.46 -8.10 1.67
CA ASP A 104 11.84 -9.24 0.97
C ASP A 104 12.75 -9.82 -0.14
N THR A 105 12.65 -11.10 -0.48
CA THR A 105 13.40 -11.62 -1.63
C THR A 105 12.92 -11.04 -2.97
N ASP A 106 11.68 -10.56 -3.01
CA ASP A 106 11.02 -10.00 -4.18
C ASP A 106 11.29 -8.50 -4.33
N GLU A 107 12.00 -8.12 -5.40
CA GLU A 107 12.39 -6.73 -5.65
C GLU A 107 11.20 -5.78 -5.81
N TYR A 108 10.08 -6.24 -6.38
CA TYR A 108 8.89 -5.41 -6.55
C TYR A 108 8.15 -5.21 -5.24
N VAL A 109 8.16 -6.19 -4.35
CA VAL A 109 7.67 -6.01 -2.98
C VAL A 109 8.48 -4.93 -2.28
N LYS A 110 9.81 -5.00 -2.31
CA LYS A 110 10.63 -3.95 -1.68
C LYS A 110 10.37 -2.58 -2.28
N LYS A 111 10.34 -2.48 -3.62
CA LYS A 111 10.10 -1.22 -4.33
C LYS A 111 8.75 -0.60 -3.95
N ASN A 112 7.68 -1.40 -3.96
CA ASN A 112 6.34 -0.90 -3.64
C ASN A 112 6.22 -0.55 -2.17
N CYS A 113 6.86 -1.30 -1.27
CA CYS A 113 6.92 -0.98 0.14
C CYS A 113 7.66 0.35 0.40
N ALA A 114 8.82 0.56 -0.23
CA ALA A 114 9.55 1.82 -0.14
C ALA A 114 8.75 2.98 -0.74
N THR A 115 7.99 2.73 -1.81
CA THR A 115 7.08 3.71 -2.40
C THR A 115 5.98 4.10 -1.42
N LEU A 116 5.34 3.14 -0.74
CA LEU A 116 4.35 3.43 0.29
C LEU A 116 4.90 4.33 1.39
N ILE A 117 6.08 3.99 1.92
CA ILE A 117 6.75 4.78 2.95
C ILE A 117 6.99 6.21 2.45
N ARG A 118 7.50 6.38 1.22
CA ARG A 118 7.70 7.69 0.60
C ARG A 118 6.38 8.48 0.46
N GLU A 119 5.32 7.84 0.01
CA GLU A 119 4.01 8.48 -0.16
C GLU A 119 3.40 8.94 1.16
N ILE A 120 3.74 8.31 2.29
CA ILE A 120 3.32 8.73 3.63
C ILE A 120 4.21 9.89 4.13
N VAL A 121 5.54 9.74 4.08
CA VAL A 121 6.50 10.74 4.62
C VAL A 121 6.38 12.11 3.95
N LYS A 122 6.03 12.16 2.66
CA LYS A 122 6.02 13.41 1.89
C LYS A 122 4.96 14.42 2.35
N HIS A 123 3.95 13.97 3.13
CA HIS A 123 2.77 14.78 3.44
C HIS A 123 3.02 15.75 4.58
N THR A 124 3.47 15.26 5.74
CA THR A 124 3.67 16.08 6.94
C THR A 124 4.87 15.60 7.77
N PRO A 125 5.52 16.50 8.54
CA PRO A 125 6.52 16.12 9.53
C PRO A 125 5.99 15.12 10.57
N GLU A 126 4.71 15.22 10.94
CA GLU A 126 4.06 14.33 11.90
C GLU A 126 4.02 12.89 11.37
N LEU A 127 3.60 12.69 10.11
CA LEU A 127 3.60 11.38 9.46
C LEU A 127 5.03 10.82 9.30
N ALA A 128 5.99 11.69 8.98
CA ALA A 128 7.40 11.31 8.97
C ALA A 128 7.86 10.84 10.37
N GLN A 129 7.47 11.56 11.42
CA GLN A 129 7.82 11.24 12.79
C GLN A 129 7.19 9.91 13.25
N MET A 130 5.98 9.57 12.79
CA MET A 130 5.37 8.26 13.07
C MET A 130 6.23 7.11 12.53
N ILE A 131 6.78 7.26 11.32
CA ILE A 131 7.68 6.25 10.72
C ILE A 131 8.99 6.16 11.50
N VAL A 132 9.55 7.30 11.94
CA VAL A 132 10.74 7.32 12.80
C VAL A 132 10.47 6.58 14.12
N ASN A 133 9.35 6.87 14.77
CA ASN A 133 8.96 6.27 16.04
C ASN A 133 8.73 4.75 15.92
N ALA A 134 8.27 4.28 14.76
CA ALA A 134 8.09 2.86 14.47
C ALA A 134 9.41 2.12 14.13
N GLY A 135 10.55 2.81 14.11
CA GLY A 135 11.86 2.23 13.79
C GLY A 135 12.20 2.22 12.29
N GLY A 136 11.47 2.98 11.47
CA GLY A 136 11.62 2.98 10.02
C GLY A 136 12.97 3.48 9.51
N VAL A 137 13.67 4.34 10.26
CA VAL A 137 14.98 4.90 9.84
C VAL A 137 15.99 3.80 9.56
N ALA A 138 16.16 2.85 10.48
CA ALA A 138 17.10 1.75 10.29
C ALA A 138 16.70 0.87 9.10
N ALA A 139 15.40 0.60 8.94
CA ALA A 139 14.88 -0.21 7.85
C ALA A 139 15.12 0.44 6.48
N VAL A 140 14.85 1.74 6.35
CA VAL A 140 15.06 2.50 5.10
C VAL A 140 16.56 2.65 4.79
N VAL A 141 17.41 2.95 5.79
CA VAL A 141 18.87 3.02 5.59
C VAL A 141 19.42 1.68 5.09
N ASN A 142 19.00 0.57 5.70
CA ASN A 142 19.40 -0.78 5.26
C ASN A 142 18.89 -1.10 3.85
N TYR A 143 17.66 -0.71 3.53
CA TYR A 143 17.10 -0.85 2.18
C TYR A 143 17.94 -0.09 1.13
N VAL A 144 18.25 1.17 1.40
CA VAL A 144 19.05 2.03 0.50
C VAL A 144 20.48 1.51 0.34
N ALA A 145 21.08 0.97 1.40
CA ALA A 145 22.42 0.40 1.35
C ALA A 145 22.49 -0.93 0.59
N SER A 146 21.44 -1.77 0.68
CA SER A 146 21.43 -3.13 0.14
C SER A 146 20.81 -3.26 -1.25
N THR A 147 20.02 -2.28 -1.71
CA THR A 147 19.38 -2.31 -3.03
C THR A 147 20.15 -1.51 -4.08
N ARG A 148 20.04 -1.91 -5.35
CA ARG A 148 20.65 -1.23 -6.50
C ARG A 148 19.64 -1.02 -7.62
N GLY A 149 19.99 -0.17 -8.58
CA GLY A 149 19.14 0.14 -9.73
C GLY A 149 17.83 0.83 -9.36
N ASN A 150 16.81 0.66 -10.22
CA ASN A 150 15.53 1.37 -10.12
C ASN A 150 14.72 1.02 -8.88
N VAL A 151 15.00 -0.13 -8.25
CA VAL A 151 14.36 -0.54 -7.01
C VAL A 151 14.70 0.45 -5.91
N ARG A 152 15.95 0.93 -5.80
CA ARG A 152 16.41 1.83 -4.73
C ARG A 152 15.74 3.20 -4.72
N LEU A 153 15.30 3.70 -5.88
CA LEU A 153 14.85 5.08 -6.08
C LEU A 153 13.80 5.60 -5.08
N PRO A 154 12.78 4.82 -4.65
CA PRO A 154 11.80 5.34 -3.70
C PRO A 154 12.37 5.58 -2.29
N GLY A 155 13.54 5.03 -1.97
CA GLY A 155 14.21 5.22 -0.67
C GLY A 155 15.24 6.36 -0.64
N ILE A 156 15.47 7.05 -1.77
CA ILE A 156 16.36 8.22 -1.88
C ILE A 156 15.49 9.46 -2.08
#